data_AF-A0A817QMX7-F1
#
_entry.id   AF-A0A817QMX7-F1
#
_cell.length_a   1.000
_cell.length_b   1.000
_cell.length_c   1.000
_cell.angle_alpha   90.00
_cell.angle_beta   90.00
_cell.angle_gamma   90.00
#
_symmetry.space_group_name_H-M   'P 1'
#
loop_
_entity.id
_entity.type
_entity.pdbx_description
1 polymer ?
#
loop_
_entity_poly.entity_id
_entity_poly.type
_entity_poly.pdbx_seq_one_letter_code
_entity_poly.pdbx_strand_id
1 'polypeptide(L)'
;MIPVDDAVIETERDIQDFSVNIERTLSRLVTRNSSYVTILILDCCQPYWLQPPTTSRSTARGKSLDEIQPLPGSFIQFACDANQTVDDSGERDRNCLFTKHLLDNIGRKNVDVADIFLDISKNVYHESNRSQKPLSMNGLDRYGRVFLNEVIEPDIKDFLSKQLLPHDEKVYYDRCKEYCQLTKQPLISVGDEIFDDTTEVTSLLLVLGIEEDPNLFDLKDFLAQFCRKINIPVVDLQVQQIQIGSCIVITEIWNKFKSSDKKVRVKMICKSLTQKLLQKLGLMKIFFIFMGTIESLKRQFSRTEIRLNPEYDRIYAPGHTFWEGANNDRKDRGNQPYYCPVGWKRFSLYVTDNFYGKFKGWCICYHGTKFAYGLSILLSGLKPATRIAHGAGVYATPSVKYACHPRYAEVRLIEEQHRSKIFKSGSYMQYVLECRVHPDNIEKIGKETLNARSTAIDPNISNESIEWVINHQNKNIVDFNDPKSSIVCTGILMRVTDNHPGLLFESQWWFPSHLCEKQECCALGIDLSKLKRQRNDGNTCNIILE
;
A
#
# COMPACT_ATOMS: atom_id res chain seq x y z
N MET A 1 -20.53 -42.88 32.26
CA MET A 1 -21.20 -41.63 32.66
C MET A 1 -22.67 -41.95 32.89
N ILE A 2 -23.22 -41.45 33.99
CA ILE A 2 -24.62 -41.65 34.37
C ILE A 2 -25.43 -40.46 33.85
N PRO A 3 -26.58 -40.69 33.17
CA PRO A 3 -27.44 -39.61 32.72
C PRO A 3 -28.27 -39.02 33.88
N VAL A 4 -28.91 -37.88 33.66
CA VAL A 4 -29.66 -37.15 34.72
C VAL A 4 -31.01 -37.80 35.09
N ASP A 5 -31.51 -38.70 34.25
CA ASP A 5 -32.71 -39.51 34.45
C ASP A 5 -32.35 -40.89 35.04
N ASP A 6 -31.53 -40.89 36.09
CA ASP A 6 -30.99 -42.09 36.75
C ASP A 6 -31.99 -42.83 37.65
N ALA A 7 -33.24 -42.37 37.73
CA ALA A 7 -34.30 -42.97 38.54
C ALA A 7 -34.61 -44.44 38.19
N VAL A 8 -34.14 -44.93 37.04
CA VAL A 8 -34.28 -46.32 36.58
C VAL A 8 -33.05 -47.19 36.87
N ILE A 9 -31.99 -46.63 37.46
CA ILE A 9 -30.71 -47.31 37.71
C ILE A 9 -30.67 -47.82 39.15
N GLU A 10 -31.23 -49.01 39.38
CA GLU A 10 -31.33 -49.64 40.69
C GLU A 10 -30.33 -50.80 40.89
N THR A 11 -29.82 -51.37 39.80
CA THR A 11 -28.94 -52.53 39.81
C THR A 11 -27.68 -52.30 38.98
N GLU A 12 -26.65 -53.15 39.18
CA GLU A 12 -25.45 -53.14 38.33
C GLU A 12 -25.76 -53.40 36.86
N ARG A 13 -26.80 -54.17 36.57
CA ARG A 13 -27.26 -54.42 35.20
C ARG A 13 -27.78 -53.13 34.57
N ASP A 14 -28.53 -52.34 35.33
CA ASP A 14 -29.05 -51.06 34.87
C ASP A 14 -27.92 -50.05 34.58
N ILE A 15 -26.81 -50.10 35.32
CA ILE A 15 -25.62 -49.31 34.98
C ILE A 15 -25.07 -49.72 33.61
N GLN A 16 -25.02 -51.02 33.29
CA GLN A 16 -24.52 -51.47 31.99
C GLN A 16 -25.46 -51.10 30.83
N ASP A 17 -26.77 -51.14 31.08
CA ASP A 17 -27.80 -50.93 30.07
C ASP A 17 -28.11 -49.44 29.82
N PHE A 18 -28.08 -48.61 30.87
CA PHE A 18 -28.50 -47.21 30.81
C PHE A 18 -27.36 -46.18 30.92
N SER A 19 -26.13 -46.59 31.26
CA SER A 19 -24.99 -45.67 31.29
C SER A 19 -24.24 -45.57 29.96
N VAL A 20 -23.52 -44.46 29.79
CA VAL A 20 -22.58 -44.29 28.67
C VAL A 20 -21.23 -44.88 29.03
N ASN A 21 -20.85 -45.97 28.35
CA ASN A 21 -19.52 -46.56 28.46
C ASN A 21 -18.46 -45.68 27.77
N ILE A 22 -17.52 -45.15 28.56
CA ILE A 22 -16.49 -44.23 28.09
C ILE A 22 -15.47 -44.93 27.19
N GLU A 23 -15.02 -46.14 27.52
CA GLU A 23 -14.05 -46.89 26.71
C GLU A 23 -14.59 -47.19 25.31
N ARG A 24 -15.85 -47.60 25.21
CA ARG A 24 -16.55 -47.83 23.93
C ARG A 24 -16.70 -46.54 23.15
N THR A 25 -16.98 -45.43 23.82
CA THR A 25 -17.11 -44.11 23.19
C THR A 25 -15.76 -43.62 22.67
N LEU A 26 -14.71 -43.70 23.48
CA LEU A 26 -13.34 -43.36 23.10
C LEU A 26 -12.85 -44.21 21.92
N SER A 27 -13.09 -45.52 21.97
CA SER A 27 -12.76 -46.45 20.89
C SER A 27 -13.44 -46.05 19.58
N ARG A 28 -14.70 -45.65 19.62
CA ARG A 28 -15.44 -45.18 18.42
C ARG A 28 -14.91 -43.85 17.89
N LEU A 29 -14.51 -42.93 18.76
CA LEU A 29 -13.95 -41.64 18.35
C LEU A 29 -12.59 -41.80 17.68
N VAL A 30 -11.70 -42.59 18.29
CA VAL A 30 -10.34 -42.83 17.79
C VAL A 30 -10.34 -43.66 16.50
N THR A 31 -11.17 -44.71 16.41
CA THR A 31 -11.19 -45.58 15.21
C THR A 31 -11.84 -44.93 13.99
N ARG A 32 -12.71 -43.94 14.19
CA ARG A 32 -13.42 -43.28 13.08
C ARG A 32 -12.51 -42.36 12.25
N ASN A 33 -11.49 -41.76 12.86
CA ASN A 33 -10.55 -40.88 12.17
C ASN A 33 -9.14 -40.94 12.80
N SER A 34 -8.25 -41.73 12.21
CA SER A 34 -6.84 -41.82 12.64
C SER A 34 -6.02 -40.55 12.38
N SER A 35 -6.57 -39.57 11.66
CA SER A 35 -5.92 -38.29 11.35
C SER A 35 -6.15 -37.20 12.40
N TYR A 36 -6.99 -37.44 13.43
CA TYR A 36 -7.24 -36.49 14.50
C TYR A 36 -6.74 -37.01 15.84
N VAL A 37 -6.32 -36.09 16.70
CA VAL A 37 -6.10 -36.36 18.11
C VAL A 37 -7.42 -36.23 18.86
N THR A 38 -7.73 -37.18 19.73
CA THR A 38 -8.93 -37.16 20.58
C THR A 38 -8.57 -36.76 22.00
N ILE A 39 -9.14 -35.66 22.51
CA ILE A 39 -8.93 -35.21 23.89
C ILE A 39 -10.25 -35.37 24.64
N LEU A 40 -10.24 -36.16 25.72
CA LEU A 40 -11.40 -36.42 26.56
C LEU A 40 -11.16 -35.86 27.96
N ILE A 41 -11.99 -34.92 28.40
CA ILE A 41 -11.94 -34.33 29.74
C ILE A 41 -13.16 -34.83 30.51
N LEU A 42 -12.92 -35.48 31.65
CA LEU A 42 -13.91 -36.09 32.52
C LEU A 42 -13.92 -35.36 33.86
N ASP A 43 -14.83 -34.40 33.99
CA ASP A 43 -15.09 -33.68 35.23
C ASP A 43 -16.13 -34.43 36.07
N CYS A 44 -15.77 -35.64 36.51
CA CYS A 44 -16.63 -36.48 37.34
C CYS A 44 -15.79 -37.17 38.42
N CYS A 45 -16.20 -36.99 39.67
CA CYS A 45 -15.32 -37.27 40.81
C CYS A 45 -15.96 -38.18 41.87
N GLN A 46 -16.96 -38.97 41.49
CA GLN A 46 -17.51 -39.98 42.37
C GLN A 46 -17.74 -41.29 41.63
N PRO A 47 -17.32 -42.44 42.18
CA PRO A 47 -17.95 -43.71 41.83
C PRO A 47 -19.45 -43.61 42.16
N TYR A 48 -20.29 -44.06 41.23
CA TYR A 48 -21.73 -44.12 41.45
C TYR A 48 -22.05 -45.20 42.50
N TRP A 49 -22.73 -44.82 43.58
CA TRP A 49 -23.07 -45.71 44.69
C TRP A 49 -24.52 -46.21 44.52
N LEU A 50 -24.68 -47.50 44.23
CA LEU A 50 -25.99 -48.16 44.33
C LEU A 50 -26.38 -48.27 45.81
N GLN A 51 -27.54 -47.75 46.19
CA GLN A 51 -28.07 -47.99 47.54
C GLN A 51 -28.48 -49.47 47.65
N PRO A 52 -27.91 -50.25 48.58
CA PRO A 52 -28.31 -51.64 48.73
C PRO A 52 -29.74 -51.73 49.29
N PRO A 53 -30.58 -52.67 48.82
CA PRO A 53 -31.81 -53.02 49.51
C PRO A 53 -31.46 -53.50 50.94
N THR A 54 -32.31 -53.18 51.92
CA THR A 54 -32.08 -53.28 53.38
C THR A 54 -31.72 -54.66 53.96
N THR A 55 -31.37 -55.66 53.16
CA THR A 55 -30.89 -56.97 53.62
C THR A 55 -29.91 -57.60 52.64
N SER A 56 -28.73 -57.00 52.40
CA SER A 56 -27.53 -57.76 51.99
C SER A 56 -26.29 -56.87 52.06
N ARG A 57 -25.24 -57.31 52.76
CA ARG A 57 -23.89 -56.75 52.63
C ARG A 57 -23.26 -57.32 51.36
N SER A 58 -23.40 -56.60 50.25
CA SER A 58 -22.46 -56.72 49.12
C SER A 58 -22.09 -55.33 48.64
N THR A 59 -20.89 -54.88 49.02
CA THR A 59 -20.25 -53.69 48.45
C THR A 59 -19.72 -54.08 47.07
N ALA A 60 -20.55 -53.93 46.05
CA ALA A 60 -20.07 -53.99 44.68
C ALA A 60 -19.34 -52.69 44.35
N ARG A 61 -18.01 -52.76 44.34
CA ARG A 61 -17.15 -51.70 43.82
C ARG A 61 -17.20 -51.81 42.28
N GLY A 62 -17.75 -50.80 41.60
CA GLY A 62 -17.53 -50.65 40.17
C GLY A 62 -16.02 -50.61 39.87
N LYS A 63 -15.61 -51.08 38.69
CA LYS A 63 -14.21 -51.04 38.25
C LYS A 63 -13.60 -49.65 38.47
N SER A 64 -12.39 -49.61 39.04
CA SER A 64 -11.66 -48.36 39.31
C SER A 64 -11.39 -47.64 37.99
N LEU A 65 -11.46 -46.31 38.00
CA LEU A 65 -11.08 -45.45 36.86
C LEU A 65 -9.61 -45.68 36.43
N ASP A 66 -8.80 -46.26 37.32
CA ASP A 66 -7.40 -46.64 37.10
C ASP A 66 -7.19 -47.72 36.02
N GLU A 67 -8.25 -48.40 35.56
CA GLU A 67 -8.16 -49.45 34.53
C GLU A 67 -8.24 -48.94 33.07
N ILE A 68 -8.67 -47.69 32.85
CA ILE A 68 -8.79 -47.15 31.49
C ILE A 68 -7.38 -46.94 30.92
N GLN A 69 -7.06 -47.56 29.80
CA GLN A 69 -5.79 -47.33 29.09
C GLN A 69 -6.00 -46.33 27.95
N PRO A 70 -5.09 -45.36 27.75
CA PRO A 70 -5.19 -44.44 26.62
C PRO A 70 -5.01 -45.23 25.31
N LEU A 71 -5.89 -44.99 24.35
CA LEU A 71 -5.72 -45.49 22.98
C LEU A 71 -4.69 -44.61 22.24
N PRO A 72 -3.92 -45.16 21.27
CA PRO A 72 -3.01 -44.36 20.46
C PRO A 72 -3.75 -43.20 19.77
N GLY A 73 -3.26 -41.97 19.92
CA GLY A 73 -3.91 -40.76 19.40
C GLY A 73 -4.99 -40.18 20.32
N SER A 74 -5.06 -40.61 21.59
CA SER A 74 -5.96 -40.04 22.59
C SER A 74 -5.24 -39.49 23.81
N PHE A 75 -5.84 -38.48 24.43
CA PHE A 75 -5.46 -37.92 25.72
C PHE A 75 -6.69 -37.88 26.62
N ILE A 76 -6.60 -38.46 27.82
CA ILE A 76 -7.71 -38.49 28.77
C ILE A 76 -7.30 -37.71 30.01
N GLN A 77 -8.13 -36.78 30.44
CA GLN A 77 -7.96 -36.01 31.66
C GLN A 77 -9.12 -36.27 32.62
N PHE A 78 -8.81 -36.72 33.83
CA PHE A 78 -9.76 -36.78 34.94
C PHE A 78 -9.57 -35.56 35.84
N ALA A 79 -10.67 -34.96 36.30
CA ALA A 79 -10.61 -33.86 37.25
C ALA A 79 -10.13 -34.30 38.65
N CYS A 80 -10.19 -35.59 38.97
CA CYS A 80 -9.71 -36.16 40.23
C CYS A 80 -9.28 -37.64 40.06
N ASP A 81 -8.45 -38.14 40.97
CA ASP A 81 -8.03 -39.54 41.07
C ASP A 81 -9.21 -40.42 41.58
N ALA A 82 -9.22 -41.71 41.23
CA ALA A 82 -10.33 -42.66 41.42
C ALA A 82 -10.80 -42.83 42.88
N ASN A 83 -10.02 -42.35 43.85
CA ASN A 83 -10.26 -42.51 45.28
C ASN A 83 -10.31 -41.16 46.05
N GLN A 84 -10.40 -40.04 45.36
CA GLN A 84 -10.44 -38.70 45.98
C GLN A 84 -11.76 -37.99 45.70
N THR A 85 -12.30 -37.32 46.72
CA THR A 85 -13.50 -36.50 46.61
C THR A 85 -13.13 -35.11 46.12
N VAL A 86 -13.87 -34.58 45.14
CA VAL A 86 -13.80 -33.15 44.83
C VAL A 86 -14.43 -32.37 45.96
N ASP A 87 -13.64 -31.44 46.48
CA ASP A 87 -14.12 -30.44 47.42
C ASP A 87 -14.92 -29.42 46.59
N ASP A 88 -16.24 -29.37 46.78
CA ASP A 88 -17.10 -28.26 46.32
C ASP A 88 -16.81 -27.00 47.18
N SER A 89 -15.52 -26.70 47.37
CA SER A 89 -15.09 -25.64 48.26
C SER A 89 -15.28 -24.28 47.61
N GLY A 90 -16.46 -23.71 47.88
CA GLY A 90 -16.58 -22.28 48.11
C GLY A 90 -17.81 -21.66 47.49
N GLU A 91 -18.73 -21.21 48.34
CA GLU A 91 -19.91 -20.38 48.06
C GLU A 91 -19.60 -19.01 47.36
N ARG A 92 -18.44 -18.85 46.69
CA ARG A 92 -17.99 -17.61 46.04
C ARG A 92 -17.50 -17.75 44.59
N ASP A 93 -17.08 -18.93 44.13
CA ASP A 93 -16.65 -19.14 42.74
C ASP A 93 -17.70 -19.95 41.95
N ARG A 94 -18.00 -19.54 40.71
CA ARG A 94 -19.05 -20.17 39.88
C ARG A 94 -18.66 -21.53 39.29
N ASN A 95 -17.39 -21.89 39.33
CA ASN A 95 -16.83 -23.08 38.67
C ASN A 95 -16.13 -23.97 39.69
N CYS A 96 -16.13 -25.29 39.45
CA CYS A 96 -15.31 -26.22 40.23
C CYS A 96 -13.80 -25.90 40.05
N LEU A 97 -12.99 -26.30 41.03
CA LEU A 97 -11.57 -25.96 41.09
C LEU A 97 -10.79 -26.40 39.83
N PHE A 98 -11.09 -27.60 39.30
CA PHE A 98 -10.49 -28.07 38.06
C PHE A 98 -10.87 -27.19 36.86
N THR A 99 -12.17 -26.88 36.71
CA THR A 99 -12.66 -26.06 35.60
C THR A 99 -12.14 -24.62 35.65
N LYS A 100 -11.94 -24.06 36.85
CA LYS A 100 -11.26 -22.77 37.04
C LYS A 100 -9.87 -22.78 36.41
N HIS A 101 -9.01 -23.72 36.80
CA HIS A 101 -7.65 -23.82 36.27
C HIS A 101 -7.59 -24.19 34.78
N LEU A 102 -8.55 -24.98 34.31
CA LEU A 102 -8.70 -25.30 32.89
C LEU A 102 -8.92 -24.03 32.07
N LEU A 103 -9.87 -23.19 32.46
CA LEU A 103 -10.20 -21.95 31.74
C LEU A 103 -9.02 -20.96 31.72
N ASP A 104 -8.24 -20.89 32.80
CA ASP A 104 -7.05 -20.04 32.89
C ASP A 104 -5.92 -20.48 31.96
N ASN A 105 -5.83 -21.78 31.61
CA ASN A 105 -4.72 -22.35 30.87
C ASN A 105 -5.06 -22.74 29.42
N ILE A 106 -6.30 -23.05 29.10
CA ILE A 106 -6.70 -23.61 27.78
C ILE A 106 -6.41 -22.65 26.61
N GLY A 107 -6.40 -21.33 26.88
CA GLY A 107 -6.11 -20.31 25.88
C GLY A 107 -4.62 -20.09 25.58
N ARG A 108 -3.70 -20.75 26.30
CA ARG A 108 -2.25 -20.57 26.12
C ARG A 108 -1.80 -21.04 24.74
N LYS A 109 -1.16 -20.13 24.01
CA LYS A 109 -0.71 -20.33 22.63
C LYS A 109 0.58 -21.16 22.59
N ASN A 110 0.67 -22.09 21.64
CA ASN A 110 1.89 -22.86 21.35
C ASN A 110 2.48 -23.62 22.56
N VAL A 111 1.63 -24.05 23.50
CA VAL A 111 2.01 -24.92 24.63
C VAL A 111 1.43 -26.32 24.39
N ASP A 112 2.25 -27.34 24.59
CA ASP A 112 1.83 -28.73 24.39
C ASP A 112 0.66 -29.09 25.31
N VAL A 113 -0.30 -29.88 24.82
CA VAL A 113 -1.47 -30.36 25.56
C VAL A 113 -1.06 -31.02 26.87
N ALA A 114 -0.04 -31.89 26.86
CA ALA A 114 0.40 -32.58 28.06
C ALA A 114 0.98 -31.60 29.09
N ASP A 115 1.71 -30.58 28.64
CA ASP A 115 2.25 -29.53 29.51
C ASP A 115 1.13 -28.65 30.09
N ILE A 116 0.12 -28.29 29.29
CA ILE A 116 -1.07 -27.54 29.76
C ILE A 116 -1.75 -28.29 30.92
N PHE A 117 -2.03 -29.58 30.73
CA PHE A 117 -2.72 -30.38 31.74
C PHE A 117 -1.85 -30.74 32.94
N LEU A 118 -0.53 -30.84 32.76
CA LEU A 118 0.41 -30.95 33.87
C LEU A 118 0.38 -29.70 34.77
N ASP A 119 0.37 -28.51 34.17
CA ASP A 119 0.27 -27.25 34.91
C ASP A 119 -1.08 -27.12 35.63
N ILE A 120 -2.20 -27.45 34.95
CA ILE A 120 -3.53 -27.51 35.57
C ILE A 120 -3.52 -28.44 36.79
N SER A 121 -2.95 -29.65 36.63
CA SER A 121 -2.91 -30.65 37.71
C SER A 121 -2.10 -30.17 38.92
N LYS A 122 -0.95 -29.50 38.68
CA LYS A 122 -0.16 -28.89 39.76
C LYS A 122 -0.94 -27.81 40.48
N ASN A 123 -1.59 -26.91 39.74
CA ASN A 123 -2.32 -25.79 40.33
C ASN A 123 -3.51 -26.27 41.17
N VAL A 124 -4.28 -27.24 40.67
CA VAL A 124 -5.38 -27.88 41.41
C VAL A 124 -4.88 -28.58 42.68
N TYR A 125 -3.78 -29.33 42.59
CA TYR A 125 -3.18 -30.02 43.74
C TYR A 125 -2.67 -29.05 44.82
N HIS A 126 -2.14 -27.89 44.41
CA HIS A 126 -1.69 -26.87 45.34
C HIS A 126 -2.86 -26.10 45.99
N GLU A 127 -3.84 -25.66 45.22
CA GLU A 127 -4.98 -24.87 45.73
C GLU A 127 -5.93 -25.71 46.58
N SER A 128 -6.06 -27.01 46.29
CA SER A 128 -6.84 -27.96 47.11
C SER A 128 -6.15 -28.39 48.41
N ASN A 129 -5.02 -27.78 48.79
CA ASN A 129 -4.20 -28.25 49.91
C ASN A 129 -3.86 -29.76 49.81
N ARG A 130 -3.60 -30.24 48.58
CA ARG A 130 -3.25 -31.63 48.26
C ARG A 130 -4.40 -32.64 48.39
N SER A 131 -5.65 -32.18 48.51
CA SER A 131 -6.83 -33.07 48.60
C SER A 131 -7.32 -33.57 47.25
N GLN A 132 -7.12 -32.79 46.17
CA GLN A 132 -7.55 -33.13 44.81
C GLN A 132 -6.33 -33.25 43.89
N LYS A 133 -6.14 -34.42 43.27
CA LYS A 133 -5.10 -34.67 42.28
C LYS A 133 -5.71 -35.10 40.94
N PRO A 134 -5.78 -34.22 39.93
CA PRO A 134 -6.18 -34.61 38.60
C PRO A 134 -5.23 -35.65 37.99
N LEU A 135 -5.76 -36.55 37.17
CA LEU A 135 -5.00 -37.63 36.53
C LEU A 135 -5.06 -37.48 35.01
N SER A 136 -3.90 -37.54 34.35
CA SER A 136 -3.79 -37.50 32.90
C SER A 136 -3.29 -38.84 32.36
N MET A 137 -3.90 -39.33 31.29
CA MET A 137 -3.45 -40.50 30.53
C MET A 137 -3.10 -40.05 29.11
N ASN A 138 -1.83 -40.18 28.74
CA ASN A 138 -1.31 -39.69 27.48
C ASN A 138 -1.02 -40.85 26.51
N GLY A 139 -1.73 -40.88 25.39
CA GLY A 139 -1.50 -41.81 24.27
C GLY A 139 -0.99 -41.10 23.01
N LEU A 140 -0.41 -39.90 23.14
CA LEU A 140 -0.01 -39.03 22.03
C LEU A 140 1.45 -39.22 21.56
N ASP A 141 2.18 -40.21 22.08
CA ASP A 141 3.62 -40.40 21.86
C ASP A 141 4.07 -40.40 20.39
N ARG A 142 3.18 -40.80 19.46
CA ARG A 142 3.46 -40.87 18.02
C ARG A 142 3.13 -39.59 17.24
N TYR A 143 2.52 -38.59 17.88
CA TYR A 143 1.98 -37.39 17.23
C TYR A 143 2.85 -36.14 17.46
N GLY A 144 4.02 -36.30 18.10
CA GLY A 144 4.88 -35.16 18.45
C GLY A 144 4.21 -34.23 19.45
N ARG A 145 4.51 -32.93 19.38
CA ARG A 145 3.83 -31.93 20.21
C ARG A 145 2.45 -31.62 19.64
N VAL A 146 1.44 -31.57 20.49
CA VAL A 146 0.06 -31.27 20.12
C VAL A 146 -0.38 -30.02 20.86
N PHE A 147 -0.96 -29.04 20.17
CA PHE A 147 -1.34 -27.76 20.76
C PHE A 147 -2.87 -27.59 20.75
N LEU A 148 -3.47 -27.11 21.85
CA LEU A 148 -4.89 -26.72 21.86
C LEU A 148 -5.15 -25.41 21.13
N ASN A 149 -4.18 -24.50 21.19
CA ASN A 149 -4.23 -23.18 20.57
C ASN A 149 -2.92 -22.93 19.80
N GLU A 150 -2.80 -23.58 18.64
CA GLU A 150 -1.67 -23.36 17.74
C GLU A 150 -1.81 -22.02 17.03
N VAL A 151 -0.77 -21.19 17.10
CA VAL A 151 -0.63 -20.06 16.17
C VAL A 151 0.10 -20.58 14.95
N ILE A 152 -0.68 -21.02 13.96
CA ILE A 152 -0.15 -21.32 12.63
C ILE A 152 0.19 -19.96 12.00
N GLU A 153 1.47 -19.60 12.04
CA GLU A 153 1.95 -18.40 11.35
C GLU A 153 2.01 -18.69 9.84
N PRO A 154 1.44 -17.82 8.99
CA PRO A 154 1.36 -18.11 7.57
C PRO A 154 2.75 -18.05 6.90
N ASP A 155 3.11 -19.11 6.18
CA ASP A 155 4.35 -19.24 5.40
C ASP A 155 4.20 -18.44 4.09
N ILE A 156 5.31 -17.98 3.49
CA ILE A 156 5.31 -17.35 2.16
C ILE A 156 4.57 -18.22 1.14
N LYS A 157 4.67 -19.54 1.28
CA LYS A 157 4.01 -20.55 0.43
C LYS A 157 2.50 -20.43 0.44
N ASP A 158 1.91 -19.95 1.53
CA ASP A 158 0.46 -19.76 1.66
C ASP A 158 -0.05 -18.64 0.76
N PHE A 159 0.83 -17.71 0.36
CA PHE A 159 0.51 -16.57 -0.49
C PHE A 159 1.06 -16.69 -1.92
N LEU A 160 1.85 -17.73 -2.22
CA LEU A 160 2.45 -17.91 -3.54
C LEU A 160 1.38 -18.14 -4.60
N SER A 161 1.30 -17.20 -5.54
CA SER A 161 0.48 -17.34 -6.73
C SER A 161 1.11 -18.31 -7.71
N LYS A 162 0.28 -19.21 -8.25
CA LYS A 162 0.67 -20.09 -9.37
C LYS A 162 0.69 -19.36 -10.71
N GLN A 163 0.18 -18.12 -10.78
CA GLN A 163 0.09 -17.34 -12.00
C GLN A 163 1.41 -16.58 -12.23
N LEU A 164 1.99 -16.76 -13.40
CA LEU A 164 3.14 -15.97 -13.85
C LEU A 164 2.73 -14.53 -14.11
N LEU A 165 3.66 -13.60 -13.88
CA LEU A 165 3.49 -12.20 -14.25
C LEU A 165 3.16 -12.05 -15.75
N PRO A 166 2.12 -11.29 -16.12
CA PRO A 166 1.87 -10.91 -17.50
C PRO A 166 3.10 -10.24 -18.13
N HIS A 167 3.23 -10.34 -19.46
CA HIS A 167 4.40 -9.80 -20.16
C HIS A 167 4.62 -8.31 -19.90
N ASP A 168 3.56 -7.50 -20.00
CA ASP A 168 3.65 -6.05 -19.81
C ASP A 168 4.05 -5.67 -18.38
N GLU A 169 3.54 -6.39 -17.37
CA GLU A 169 3.94 -6.21 -15.97
C GLU A 169 5.41 -6.58 -15.75
N LYS A 170 5.86 -7.68 -16.36
CA LYS A 170 7.26 -8.10 -16.30
C LYS A 170 8.18 -7.04 -16.89
N VAL A 171 7.86 -6.53 -18.08
CA VAL A 171 8.63 -5.46 -18.75
C VAL A 171 8.67 -4.21 -17.87
N TYR A 172 7.54 -3.80 -17.31
CA TYR A 172 7.47 -2.66 -16.40
C TYR A 172 8.35 -2.84 -15.16
N TYR A 173 8.31 -4.00 -14.51
CA TYR A 173 9.12 -4.28 -13.33
C TYR A 173 10.61 -4.37 -13.64
N ASP A 174 11.00 -4.90 -14.79
CA ASP A 174 12.40 -4.92 -15.22
C ASP A 174 12.95 -3.49 -15.42
N ARG A 175 12.12 -2.55 -15.91
CA ARG A 175 12.48 -1.12 -15.95
C ARG A 175 12.59 -0.48 -14.58
N CYS A 176 11.72 -0.87 -13.64
CA CYS A 176 11.82 -0.40 -12.25
C CYS A 176 13.12 -0.87 -11.59
N LYS A 177 13.58 -2.09 -11.88
CA LYS A 177 14.89 -2.60 -11.44
C LYS A 177 16.04 -1.78 -12.04
N GLU A 178 16.01 -1.53 -13.35
CA GLU A 178 17.01 -0.68 -14.02
C GLU A 178 17.08 0.72 -13.37
N TYR A 179 15.94 1.34 -13.12
CA TYR A 179 15.85 2.60 -12.37
C TYR A 179 16.48 2.50 -10.98
N CYS A 180 16.15 1.46 -10.21
CA CYS A 180 16.68 1.26 -8.87
C CYS A 180 18.19 1.01 -8.88
N GLN A 181 18.71 0.29 -9.87
CA GLN A 181 20.15 0.06 -10.04
C GLN A 181 20.90 1.37 -10.28
N LEU A 182 20.35 2.27 -11.09
CA LEU A 182 20.93 3.58 -11.42
C LEU A 182 20.84 4.57 -10.26
N THR A 183 19.69 4.63 -9.57
CA THR A 183 19.41 5.66 -8.57
C THR A 183 19.67 5.22 -7.12
N LYS A 184 19.84 3.91 -6.91
CA LYS A 184 19.87 3.25 -5.60
C LYS A 184 18.61 3.48 -4.76
N GLN A 185 17.48 3.73 -5.43
CA GLN A 185 16.19 4.07 -4.81
C GLN A 185 15.07 3.31 -5.52
N PRO A 186 14.05 2.81 -4.80
CA PRO A 186 12.88 2.22 -5.43
C PRO A 186 12.13 3.28 -6.24
N LEU A 187 11.50 2.84 -7.33
CA LEU A 187 10.50 3.65 -8.01
C LEU A 187 9.24 3.71 -7.13
N ILE A 188 8.76 4.93 -6.83
CA ILE A 188 7.53 5.15 -6.09
C ILE A 188 6.43 5.57 -7.06
N SER A 189 5.30 4.87 -7.03
CA SER A 189 4.09 5.24 -7.75
C SER A 189 2.91 5.34 -6.78
N VAL A 190 2.03 6.31 -6.98
CA VAL A 190 0.88 6.56 -6.11
C VAL A 190 -0.33 6.79 -6.99
N GLY A 191 -1.41 6.06 -6.73
CA GLY A 191 -2.68 6.25 -7.44
C GLY A 191 -3.23 7.65 -7.23
N ASP A 192 -3.74 8.27 -8.30
CA ASP A 192 -4.22 9.65 -8.26
C ASP A 192 -5.40 9.86 -7.31
N GLU A 193 -6.21 8.80 -7.09
CA GLU A 193 -7.31 8.76 -6.13
C GLU A 193 -6.86 9.09 -4.70
N ILE A 194 -5.58 8.92 -4.37
CA ILE A 194 -5.05 9.24 -3.04
C ILE A 194 -5.04 10.74 -2.79
N PHE A 195 -4.78 11.55 -3.81
CA PHE A 195 -4.73 13.01 -3.69
C PHE A 195 -6.04 13.70 -4.05
N ASP A 196 -6.99 12.95 -4.57
CA ASP A 196 -8.31 13.43 -4.94
C ASP A 196 -9.30 13.25 -3.78
N ASP A 197 -9.64 14.35 -3.11
CA ASP A 197 -10.55 14.31 -1.97
C ASP A 197 -12.01 14.00 -2.36
N THR A 198 -12.34 13.96 -3.66
CA THR A 198 -13.70 13.66 -4.16
C THR A 198 -13.95 12.19 -4.47
N THR A 199 -12.89 11.42 -4.70
CA THR A 199 -13.01 9.99 -5.04
C THR A 199 -13.16 9.16 -3.75
N GLU A 200 -14.11 8.23 -3.65
CA GLU A 200 -14.08 7.26 -2.54
C GLU A 200 -13.18 6.05 -2.89
N VAL A 201 -12.45 5.55 -1.90
CA VAL A 201 -11.61 4.35 -2.05
C VAL A 201 -12.06 3.27 -1.07
N THR A 202 -12.48 2.13 -1.61
CA THR A 202 -12.92 0.97 -0.83
C THR A 202 -11.72 0.16 -0.35
N SER A 203 -10.79 -0.15 -1.26
CA SER A 203 -9.52 -0.84 -0.97
C SER A 203 -8.32 0.03 -1.33
N LEU A 204 -7.23 -0.18 -0.62
CA LEU A 204 -5.99 0.57 -0.80
C LEU A 204 -4.82 -0.40 -0.70
N LEU A 205 -4.20 -0.65 -1.85
CA LEU A 205 -3.10 -1.57 -2.02
C LEU A 205 -1.78 -0.86 -1.75
N LEU A 206 -0.89 -1.57 -1.06
CA LEU A 206 0.53 -1.30 -1.00
C LEU A 206 1.25 -2.48 -1.64
N VAL A 207 1.80 -2.25 -2.83
CA VAL A 207 2.51 -3.27 -3.61
C VAL A 207 4.01 -3.01 -3.53
N LEU A 208 4.76 -4.05 -3.16
CA LEU A 208 6.21 -3.99 -3.02
C LEU A 208 6.85 -4.92 -4.04
N GLY A 209 7.68 -4.38 -4.93
CA GLY A 209 8.54 -5.16 -5.81
C GLY A 209 9.91 -5.35 -5.18
N ILE A 210 10.29 -6.60 -4.92
CA ILE A 210 11.52 -6.96 -4.21
C ILE A 210 12.37 -7.88 -5.09
N GLU A 211 13.63 -7.53 -5.26
CA GLU A 211 14.60 -8.31 -6.05
C GLU A 211 15.23 -9.42 -5.20
N GLU A 212 14.40 -10.39 -4.78
CA GLU A 212 14.82 -11.58 -4.03
C GLU A 212 14.11 -12.84 -4.56
N ASP A 213 14.74 -13.99 -4.33
CA ASP A 213 14.11 -15.30 -4.53
C ASP A 213 13.08 -15.55 -3.42
N PRO A 214 11.79 -15.76 -3.74
CA PRO A 214 10.75 -16.06 -2.75
C PRO A 214 11.10 -17.26 -1.85
N ASN A 215 11.89 -18.22 -2.32
CA ASN A 215 12.28 -19.39 -1.53
C ASN A 215 13.32 -19.08 -0.45
N LEU A 216 14.05 -17.97 -0.58
CA LEU A 216 15.08 -17.52 0.37
C LEU A 216 14.62 -16.28 1.16
N PHE A 217 13.40 -15.82 0.92
CA PHE A 217 12.88 -14.55 1.42
C PHE A 217 12.08 -14.74 2.71
N ASP A 218 12.63 -14.26 3.84
CA ASP A 218 11.87 -14.17 5.09
C ASP A 218 10.89 -12.98 5.03
N LEU A 219 9.66 -13.27 4.60
CA LEU A 219 8.58 -12.29 4.48
C LEU A 219 8.28 -11.58 5.81
N LYS A 220 8.36 -12.29 6.94
CA LYS A 220 8.00 -11.76 8.25
C LYS A 220 9.04 -10.73 8.70
N ASP A 221 10.31 -11.11 8.69
CA ASP A 221 11.40 -10.20 9.05
C ASP A 221 11.44 -9.01 8.09
N PHE A 222 11.28 -9.25 6.79
CA PHE A 222 11.20 -8.17 5.81
C PHE A 222 10.08 -7.19 6.11
N LEU A 223 8.84 -7.66 6.30
CA LEU A 223 7.70 -6.79 6.58
C LEU A 223 7.89 -6.03 7.90
N ALA A 224 8.44 -6.67 8.93
CA ALA A 224 8.75 -6.02 10.20
C ALA A 224 9.79 -4.91 10.05
N GLN A 225 10.86 -5.15 9.29
CA GLN A 225 11.88 -4.14 8.99
C GLN A 225 11.31 -2.99 8.14
N PHE A 226 10.54 -3.32 7.10
CA PHE A 226 9.93 -2.37 6.19
C PHE A 226 8.97 -1.44 6.94
N CYS A 227 8.00 -2.02 7.64
CA CYS A 227 7.01 -1.34 8.46
C CYS A 227 7.65 -0.38 9.47
N ARG A 228 8.71 -0.81 10.15
CA ARG A 228 9.49 0.03 11.08
C ARG A 228 10.10 1.25 10.40
N LYS A 229 10.60 1.10 9.17
CA LYS A 229 11.22 2.21 8.41
C LYS A 229 10.20 3.23 7.91
N ILE A 230 9.01 2.79 7.53
CA ILE A 230 7.94 3.67 7.02
C ILE A 230 6.91 4.08 8.08
N ASN A 231 7.12 3.65 9.33
CA ASN A 231 6.28 3.92 10.49
C ASN A 231 4.82 3.47 10.32
N ILE A 232 4.63 2.25 9.82
CA ILE A 232 3.33 1.56 9.77
C ILE A 232 3.37 0.38 10.74
N PRO A 233 2.35 0.15 11.57
CA PRO A 233 2.25 -1.08 12.36
C PRO A 233 2.14 -2.30 11.43
N VAL A 234 2.93 -3.36 11.66
CA VAL A 234 2.86 -4.59 10.84
C VAL A 234 1.44 -5.17 10.83
N VAL A 235 0.73 -5.06 11.96
CA VAL A 235 -0.66 -5.51 12.08
C VAL A 235 -1.60 -4.82 11.10
N ASP A 236 -1.27 -3.62 10.60
CA ASP A 236 -2.07 -2.82 9.66
C ASP A 236 -1.90 -3.28 8.19
N LEU A 237 -1.01 -4.25 7.90
CA LEU A 237 -0.79 -4.80 6.57
C LEU A 237 -1.29 -6.25 6.49
N GLN A 238 -2.17 -6.51 5.53
CA GLN A 238 -2.59 -7.87 5.21
C GLN A 238 -1.98 -8.28 3.86
N VAL A 239 -1.12 -9.30 3.86
CA VAL A 239 -0.58 -9.89 2.62
C VAL A 239 -1.69 -10.63 1.90
N GLN A 240 -1.91 -10.29 0.64
CA GLN A 240 -2.93 -10.89 -0.22
C GLN A 240 -2.33 -11.95 -1.14
N GLN A 241 -1.16 -11.65 -1.71
CA GLN A 241 -0.56 -12.46 -2.77
C GLN A 241 0.93 -12.16 -2.89
N ILE A 242 1.69 -13.19 -3.28
CA ILE A 242 3.09 -13.11 -3.70
C ILE A 242 3.23 -13.76 -5.08
N GLN A 243 3.75 -13.01 -6.05
CA GLN A 243 3.99 -13.53 -7.41
C GLN A 243 5.47 -13.87 -7.64
N ILE A 244 5.73 -14.86 -8.50
CA ILE A 244 7.07 -15.39 -8.79
C ILE A 244 7.64 -14.76 -10.07
N GLY A 245 8.94 -14.43 -10.06
CA GLY A 245 9.69 -13.71 -11.10
C GLY A 245 10.48 -12.53 -10.51
N SER A 246 9.90 -11.93 -9.47
CA SER A 246 10.48 -11.06 -8.43
C SER A 246 9.46 -11.08 -7.29
N CYS A 247 9.86 -11.01 -6.02
CA CYS A 247 8.88 -11.11 -4.92
C CYS A 247 7.98 -9.85 -4.93
N ILE A 248 6.82 -9.96 -5.59
CA ILE A 248 5.80 -8.90 -5.63
C ILE A 248 4.83 -9.16 -4.49
N VAL A 249 4.98 -8.42 -3.40
CA VAL A 249 4.11 -8.52 -2.22
C VAL A 249 2.97 -7.54 -2.37
N ILE A 250 1.76 -8.05 -2.56
CA ILE A 250 0.54 -7.24 -2.59
C ILE A 250 -0.05 -7.24 -1.20
N THR A 251 -0.12 -6.06 -0.57
CA THR A 251 -0.75 -5.89 0.75
C THR A 251 -1.93 -4.94 0.67
N GLU A 252 -2.94 -5.15 1.51
CA GLU A 252 -4.04 -4.22 1.70
C GLU A 252 -3.86 -3.46 3.03
N ILE A 253 -3.99 -2.13 2.99
CA ILE A 253 -3.95 -1.27 4.18
C ILE A 253 -5.37 -1.26 4.78
N TRP A 254 -5.51 -1.83 5.98
CA TRP A 254 -6.73 -2.14 6.75
C TRP A 254 -8.08 -1.54 6.34
N ASN A 255 -9.10 -2.40 6.30
CA ASN A 255 -10.51 -2.07 6.02
C ASN A 255 -11.30 -1.41 7.16
N LYS A 256 -10.74 -1.25 8.37
CA LYS A 256 -11.45 -0.62 9.50
C LYS A 256 -11.49 0.91 9.45
N PHE A 257 -10.70 1.54 8.59
CA PHE A 257 -10.64 2.99 8.45
C PHE A 257 -11.62 3.49 7.39
N LYS A 258 -12.23 4.66 7.62
CA LYS A 258 -13.00 5.35 6.59
C LYS A 258 -12.07 5.77 5.44
N SER A 259 -12.61 5.91 4.23
CA SER A 259 -11.89 6.31 3.01
C SER A 259 -10.95 7.51 3.24
N SER A 260 -11.44 8.56 3.93
CA SER A 260 -10.64 9.75 4.28
C SER A 260 -9.38 9.43 5.09
N ASP A 261 -9.50 8.54 6.08
CA ASP A 261 -8.42 8.22 7.01
C ASP A 261 -7.35 7.35 6.32
N LYS A 262 -7.78 6.43 5.43
CA LYS A 262 -6.88 5.64 4.59
C LYS A 262 -6.01 6.55 3.72
N LYS A 263 -6.62 7.53 3.04
CA LYS A 263 -5.89 8.48 2.19
C LYS A 263 -4.94 9.37 2.97
N VAL A 264 -5.36 9.88 4.13
CA VAL A 264 -4.50 10.72 4.98
C VAL A 264 -3.23 9.95 5.37
N ARG A 265 -3.35 8.67 5.74
CA ARG A 265 -2.18 7.83 6.05
C ARG A 265 -1.23 7.66 4.87
N VAL A 266 -1.76 7.35 3.68
CA VAL A 266 -0.92 7.24 2.47
C VAL A 266 -0.26 8.57 2.14
N LYS A 267 -0.97 9.71 2.25
CA LYS A 267 -0.39 11.05 2.10
C LYS A 267 0.72 11.30 3.12
N MET A 268 0.57 10.84 4.38
CA MET A 268 1.61 10.94 5.41
C MET A 268 2.84 10.08 5.09
N ILE A 269 2.64 8.85 4.61
CA ILE A 269 3.73 7.99 4.14
C ILE A 269 4.47 8.67 2.99
N CYS A 270 3.76 9.18 1.99
CA CYS A 270 4.37 9.91 0.87
C CYS A 270 5.21 11.10 1.34
N LYS A 271 4.76 11.82 2.38
CA LYS A 271 5.53 12.93 2.98
C LYS A 271 6.77 12.45 3.75
N SER A 272 6.78 11.22 4.29
CA SER A 272 7.91 10.69 5.06
C SER A 272 9.00 10.04 4.19
N LEU A 273 8.70 9.74 2.91
CA LEU A 273 9.62 9.19 1.91
C LEU A 273 10.71 10.19 1.45
N THR A 274 11.55 10.60 2.40
CA THR A 274 12.76 11.40 2.12
C THR A 274 13.77 10.61 1.29
N GLN A 275 14.68 11.30 0.58
CA GLN A 275 15.75 10.67 -0.19
C GLN A 275 16.58 9.67 0.64
N LYS A 276 16.89 10.02 1.90
CA LYS A 276 17.60 9.13 2.84
C LYS A 276 16.80 7.86 3.16
N LEU A 277 15.48 7.97 3.29
CA LEU A 277 14.62 6.81 3.50
C LEU A 277 14.54 5.94 2.23
N LEU A 278 14.36 6.56 1.05
CA LEU A 278 14.33 5.85 -0.23
C LEU A 278 15.62 5.05 -0.49
N GLN A 279 16.79 5.62 -0.18
CA GLN A 279 18.06 4.89 -0.26
C GLN A 279 18.10 3.69 0.70
N LYS A 280 17.60 3.85 1.95
CA LYS A 280 17.50 2.73 2.90
C LYS A 280 16.55 1.64 2.42
N LEU A 281 15.47 2.00 1.73
CA LEU A 281 14.53 1.04 1.13
C LEU A 281 15.17 0.33 -0.07
N GLY A 282 15.95 1.04 -0.89
CA GLY A 282 16.73 0.43 -1.98
C GLY A 282 17.76 -0.60 -1.48
N LEU A 283 18.38 -0.36 -0.32
CA LEU A 283 19.27 -1.35 0.33
C LEU A 283 18.55 -2.62 0.79
N MET A 284 17.22 -2.57 0.96
CA MET A 284 16.38 -3.75 1.21
C MET A 284 15.98 -4.46 -0.09
N LYS A 285 16.66 -4.16 -1.21
CA LYS A 285 16.38 -4.68 -2.56
C LYS A 285 14.95 -4.40 -3.05
N ILE A 286 14.30 -3.39 -2.47
CA ILE A 286 13.01 -2.90 -2.95
C ILE A 286 13.29 -2.07 -4.19
N PHE A 287 12.73 -2.47 -5.33
CA PHE A 287 12.86 -1.74 -6.59
C PHE A 287 11.59 -0.97 -6.97
N PHE A 288 10.44 -1.32 -6.39
CA PHE A 288 9.16 -0.70 -6.69
C PHE A 288 8.26 -0.63 -5.46
N ILE A 289 7.57 0.49 -5.28
CA ILE A 289 6.52 0.66 -4.29
C ILE A 289 5.34 1.35 -4.98
N PHE A 290 4.16 0.73 -4.93
CA PHE A 290 2.91 1.35 -5.36
C PHE A 290 1.93 1.50 -4.21
N MET A 291 1.24 2.64 -4.16
CA MET A 291 0.19 2.93 -3.17
C MET A 291 -1.08 3.43 -3.87
N GLY A 292 -2.14 2.62 -3.93
CA GLY A 292 -3.37 2.99 -4.62
C GLY A 292 -4.33 1.82 -4.82
N THR A 293 -5.27 1.96 -5.75
CA THR A 293 -6.26 0.95 -6.13
C THR A 293 -5.70 -0.02 -7.17
N ILE A 294 -6.36 -1.16 -7.35
CA ILE A 294 -5.98 -2.14 -8.37
C ILE A 294 -6.16 -1.58 -9.79
N GLU A 295 -7.17 -0.74 -10.04
CA GLU A 295 -7.35 -0.06 -11.32
C GLU A 295 -6.19 0.90 -11.61
N SER A 296 -5.75 1.67 -10.60
CA SER A 296 -4.60 2.56 -10.74
C SER A 296 -3.29 1.81 -10.98
N LEU A 297 -3.10 0.65 -10.34
CA LEU A 297 -1.95 -0.20 -10.59
C LEU A 297 -1.93 -0.71 -12.04
N LYS A 298 -3.06 -1.25 -12.53
CA LYS A 298 -3.17 -1.78 -13.90
C LYS A 298 -2.84 -0.72 -14.96
N ARG A 299 -3.20 0.53 -14.71
CA ARG A 299 -2.87 1.66 -15.61
C ARG A 299 -1.37 1.96 -15.67
N GLN A 300 -0.59 1.65 -14.63
CA GLN A 300 0.87 1.86 -14.65
C GLN A 300 1.55 1.02 -15.72
N PHE A 301 0.99 -0.15 -16.04
CA PHE A 301 1.55 -1.08 -17.02
C PHE A 301 1.24 -0.68 -18.49
N SER A 302 0.42 0.36 -18.72
CA SER A 302 -0.09 0.72 -20.06
C SER A 302 0.84 1.61 -20.91
N ARG A 303 1.96 2.14 -20.38
CA ARG A 303 3.11 2.58 -21.19
C ARG A 303 4.23 1.56 -21.14
N THR A 304 4.44 0.89 -22.26
CA THR A 304 5.51 -0.09 -22.44
C THR A 304 6.90 0.55 -22.57
N GLU A 305 7.01 1.83 -22.97
CA GLU A 305 8.29 2.56 -22.98
C GLU A 305 8.11 4.10 -23.11
N ILE A 306 8.92 4.90 -22.40
CA ILE A 306 9.15 6.32 -22.73
C ILE A 306 10.47 6.40 -23.50
N ARG A 307 10.39 6.64 -24.80
CA ARG A 307 11.57 6.78 -25.65
C ARG A 307 11.86 8.25 -25.92
N LEU A 308 13.10 8.67 -25.67
CA LEU A 308 13.55 9.99 -26.12
C LEU A 308 13.80 9.98 -27.63
N ASN A 309 13.68 11.14 -28.26
CA ASN A 309 14.04 11.36 -29.66
C ASN A 309 15.05 12.51 -29.80
N PRO A 310 16.34 12.27 -29.51
CA PRO A 310 17.35 13.33 -29.42
C PRO A 310 17.53 14.17 -30.69
N GLU A 311 17.17 13.64 -31.87
CA GLU A 311 17.21 14.37 -33.14
C GLU A 311 16.38 15.67 -33.11
N TYR A 312 15.33 15.70 -32.30
CA TYR A 312 14.40 16.82 -32.18
C TYR A 312 14.63 17.67 -30.92
N ASP A 313 15.69 17.38 -30.16
CA ASP A 313 16.03 18.16 -28.97
C ASP A 313 16.50 19.56 -29.37
N ARG A 314 16.08 20.57 -28.62
CA ARG A 314 16.35 21.97 -28.96
C ARG A 314 16.73 22.75 -27.71
N ILE A 315 17.67 23.66 -27.87
CA ILE A 315 17.90 24.74 -26.91
C ILE A 315 17.25 25.98 -27.52
N TYR A 316 16.29 26.57 -26.82
CA TYR A 316 15.58 27.75 -27.27
C TYR A 316 16.23 29.00 -26.70
N ALA A 317 17.14 29.62 -27.44
CA ALA A 317 17.84 30.84 -27.03
C ALA A 317 18.53 31.48 -28.25
N PRO A 318 18.79 32.80 -28.22
CA PRO A 318 19.70 33.43 -29.18
C PRO A 318 21.03 32.67 -29.24
N GLY A 319 21.52 32.39 -30.45
CA GLY A 319 22.70 31.54 -30.69
C GLY A 319 22.39 30.03 -30.80
N HIS A 320 21.15 29.61 -30.52
CA HIS A 320 20.65 28.25 -30.74
C HIS A 320 19.38 28.28 -31.62
N THR A 321 18.34 27.51 -31.27
CA THR A 321 17.05 27.56 -31.97
C THR A 321 16.27 28.77 -31.48
N PHE A 322 16.04 29.75 -32.35
CA PHE A 322 15.38 30.99 -31.97
C PHE A 322 14.62 31.61 -33.13
N TRP A 323 13.49 32.25 -32.83
CA TRP A 323 12.73 33.10 -33.74
C TRP A 323 11.94 34.13 -32.93
N GLU A 324 11.61 35.24 -33.57
CA GLU A 324 10.75 36.30 -33.00
C GLU A 324 9.32 36.18 -33.53
N GLY A 325 8.34 36.54 -32.69
CA GLY A 325 6.94 36.43 -33.03
C GLY A 325 6.48 34.98 -33.29
N ALA A 326 5.40 34.85 -34.06
CA ALA A 326 4.84 33.55 -34.41
C ALA A 326 5.75 32.82 -35.41
N ASN A 327 5.97 31.53 -35.19
CA ASN A 327 6.79 30.70 -36.07
C ASN A 327 6.15 30.55 -37.45
N ASN A 328 6.88 30.92 -38.50
CA ASN A 328 6.42 30.92 -39.89
C ASN A 328 7.04 29.79 -40.74
N ASP A 329 7.35 28.64 -40.13
CA ASP A 329 7.94 27.46 -40.80
C ASP A 329 6.98 26.69 -41.74
N ARG A 330 5.82 27.29 -42.08
CA ARG A 330 4.76 26.73 -42.94
C ARG A 330 4.16 25.40 -42.46
N LYS A 331 4.45 24.96 -41.24
CA LYS A 331 3.82 23.76 -40.67
C LYS A 331 2.42 24.09 -40.13
N ASP A 332 1.49 23.20 -40.43
CA ASP A 332 0.11 23.32 -39.95
C ASP A 332 0.01 22.98 -38.46
N ARG A 333 -0.44 23.96 -37.67
CA ARG A 333 -0.62 23.88 -36.20
C ARG A 333 -2.04 24.26 -35.77
N GLY A 334 -3.03 24.05 -36.64
CA GLY A 334 -4.44 24.27 -36.28
C GLY A 334 -4.75 25.74 -36.02
N ASN A 335 -4.16 26.63 -36.82
CA ASN A 335 -4.33 28.09 -36.76
C ASN A 335 -3.94 28.75 -35.42
N GLN A 336 -3.26 28.04 -34.52
CA GLN A 336 -2.72 28.62 -33.29
C GLN A 336 -1.24 29.02 -33.51
N PRO A 337 -0.85 30.25 -33.15
CA PRO A 337 0.54 30.69 -33.30
C PRO A 337 1.46 29.91 -32.36
N TYR A 338 2.67 29.63 -32.82
CA TYR A 338 3.70 28.98 -32.02
C TYR A 338 4.85 29.97 -31.75
N TYR A 339 4.98 30.40 -30.51
CA TYR A 339 6.03 31.32 -30.09
C TYR A 339 7.24 30.55 -29.57
N CYS A 340 8.44 31.11 -29.78
CA CYS A 340 9.68 30.50 -29.31
C CYS A 340 9.67 30.43 -27.77
N PRO A 341 9.82 29.23 -27.15
CA PRO A 341 9.89 29.11 -25.71
C PRO A 341 11.31 29.43 -25.23
N VAL A 342 11.73 30.68 -25.43
CA VAL A 342 13.07 31.18 -25.10
C VAL A 342 13.42 30.88 -23.64
N GLY A 343 14.63 30.41 -23.37
CA GLY A 343 15.11 30.06 -22.04
C GLY A 343 14.89 28.59 -21.65
N TRP A 344 14.39 27.76 -22.57
CA TRP A 344 14.08 26.36 -22.30
C TRP A 344 14.87 25.40 -23.19
N LYS A 345 15.25 24.25 -22.62
CA LYS A 345 15.80 23.09 -23.33
C LYS A 345 14.72 22.03 -23.47
N ARG A 346 14.44 21.63 -24.70
CA ARG A 346 13.45 20.61 -25.03
C ARG A 346 14.12 19.26 -25.20
N PHE A 347 13.64 18.29 -24.43
CA PHE A 347 13.88 16.86 -24.60
C PHE A 347 12.67 16.24 -25.27
N SER A 348 12.86 15.71 -26.45
CA SER A 348 11.78 15.21 -27.31
C SER A 348 11.38 13.81 -26.90
N LEU A 349 10.09 13.53 -26.96
CA LEU A 349 9.59 12.17 -26.83
C LEU A 349 9.34 11.61 -28.23
N TYR A 350 9.77 10.36 -28.45
CA TYR A 350 9.32 9.59 -29.59
C TYR A 350 7.84 9.23 -29.38
N VAL A 351 7.01 9.57 -30.35
CA VAL A 351 5.56 9.31 -30.31
C VAL A 351 5.13 8.37 -31.43
N THR A 352 5.62 8.59 -32.66
CA THR A 352 5.33 7.76 -33.84
C THR A 352 6.29 8.12 -34.98
N ASP A 353 6.54 7.17 -35.89
CA ASP A 353 7.37 7.38 -37.10
C ASP A 353 6.76 8.42 -38.05
N ASN A 354 5.42 8.47 -38.18
CA ASN A 354 4.72 9.45 -39.03
C ASN A 354 4.18 10.63 -38.21
N PHE A 355 5.07 11.30 -37.46
CA PHE A 355 4.67 12.37 -36.54
C PHE A 355 3.89 13.49 -37.24
N TYR A 356 4.42 14.01 -38.35
CA TYR A 356 3.77 15.12 -39.05
C TYR A 356 2.44 14.70 -39.68
N GLY A 357 2.36 13.51 -40.31
CA GLY A 357 1.11 13.04 -40.90
C GLY A 357 0.02 12.83 -39.86
N LYS A 358 0.36 12.31 -38.67
CA LYS A 358 -0.59 12.06 -37.58
C LYS A 358 -1.07 13.34 -36.90
N PHE A 359 -0.17 14.28 -36.65
CA PHE A 359 -0.46 15.49 -35.86
C PHE A 359 -0.54 16.76 -36.69
N LYS A 360 -0.72 16.64 -38.00
CA LYS A 360 -0.98 17.78 -38.88
C LYS A 360 -2.23 18.52 -38.39
N GLY A 361 -2.13 19.84 -38.22
CA GLY A 361 -3.24 20.64 -37.71
C GLY A 361 -3.42 20.61 -36.19
N TRP A 362 -2.59 19.88 -35.45
CA TRP A 362 -2.65 19.88 -33.98
C TRP A 362 -1.86 21.07 -33.42
N CYS A 363 -2.47 21.79 -32.49
CA CYS A 363 -1.88 22.93 -31.80
C CYS A 363 -0.79 22.48 -30.81
N ILE A 364 0.16 23.37 -30.53
CA ILE A 364 1.16 23.18 -29.46
C ILE A 364 0.63 23.86 -28.19
N CYS A 365 0.75 23.18 -27.06
CA CYS A 365 0.45 23.73 -25.75
C CYS A 365 1.40 23.17 -24.68
N TYR A 366 1.35 23.77 -23.50
CA TYR A 366 2.19 23.43 -22.37
C TYR A 366 1.33 23.08 -21.16
N HIS A 367 1.79 22.10 -20.40
CA HIS A 367 1.18 21.69 -19.14
C HIS A 367 2.23 21.72 -18.03
N GLY A 368 2.00 22.56 -17.01
CA GLY A 368 2.82 22.58 -15.80
C GLY A 368 2.50 21.40 -14.90
N THR A 369 3.51 20.83 -14.24
CA THR A 369 3.31 19.76 -13.26
C THR A 369 4.39 19.79 -12.16
N LYS A 370 4.24 18.94 -11.14
CA LYS A 370 5.22 18.74 -10.07
C LYS A 370 6.21 17.63 -10.45
N PHE A 371 7.45 17.69 -9.95
CA PHE A 371 8.46 16.66 -10.21
C PHE A 371 8.02 15.26 -9.80
N ALA A 372 7.28 15.14 -8.70
CA ALA A 372 6.76 13.86 -8.22
C ALA A 372 5.79 13.17 -9.19
N TYR A 373 5.14 13.91 -10.10
CA TYR A 373 4.14 13.39 -11.03
C TYR A 373 4.65 13.26 -12.46
N GLY A 374 5.84 13.81 -12.79
CA GLY A 374 6.32 13.85 -14.17
C GLY A 374 6.38 12.48 -14.81
N LEU A 375 6.99 11.51 -14.12
CA LEU A 375 7.11 10.16 -14.63
C LEU A 375 5.76 9.43 -14.71
N SER A 376 4.86 9.61 -13.72
CA SER A 376 3.54 8.98 -13.76
C SER A 376 2.66 9.56 -14.87
N ILE A 377 2.69 10.88 -15.08
CA ILE A 377 1.97 11.54 -16.19
C ILE A 377 2.53 11.09 -17.53
N LEU A 378 3.86 11.01 -17.64
CA LEU A 378 4.46 10.47 -18.83
C LEU A 378 3.94 9.05 -19.00
N LEU A 379 4.07 8.14 -18.03
CA LEU A 379 3.65 6.73 -18.17
C LEU A 379 2.13 6.51 -18.34
N SER A 380 1.26 7.35 -17.78
CA SER A 380 -0.18 7.06 -17.66
C SER A 380 -1.09 8.06 -18.38
N GLY A 381 -0.60 9.24 -18.78
CA GLY A 381 -1.41 10.32 -19.33
C GLY A 381 -1.77 11.42 -18.33
N LEU A 382 -2.66 12.33 -18.74
CA LEU A 382 -3.07 13.49 -17.93
C LEU A 382 -4.38 13.23 -17.21
N LYS A 383 -4.41 13.43 -15.89
CA LYS A 383 -5.66 13.43 -15.13
C LYS A 383 -6.43 14.74 -15.36
N PRO A 384 -7.70 14.69 -15.79
CA PRO A 384 -8.55 15.88 -15.88
C PRO A 384 -8.81 16.46 -14.50
N ALA A 385 -8.84 17.78 -14.41
CA ALA A 385 -9.35 18.45 -13.23
C ALA A 385 -10.89 18.30 -13.19
N THR A 386 -11.46 18.07 -12.01
CA THR A 386 -12.90 17.79 -11.85
C THR A 386 -13.75 19.04 -11.61
N ARG A 387 -13.20 20.08 -10.97
CA ARG A 387 -13.85 21.41 -10.81
C ARG A 387 -12.81 22.53 -10.64
N ILE A 388 -12.49 23.24 -11.72
CA ILE A 388 -11.64 24.45 -11.71
C ILE A 388 -12.42 25.60 -12.39
N ALA A 389 -11.91 26.83 -12.35
CA ALA A 389 -12.53 28.08 -12.82
C ALA A 389 -13.17 28.04 -14.22
N HIS A 390 -12.83 27.06 -15.06
CA HIS A 390 -13.34 26.95 -16.42
C HIS A 390 -14.12 25.68 -16.73
N GLY A 391 -14.24 24.73 -15.80
CA GLY A 391 -14.94 23.46 -16.01
C GLY A 391 -14.10 22.26 -15.61
N ALA A 392 -14.57 21.06 -16.00
CA ALA A 392 -13.80 19.84 -15.89
C ALA A 392 -13.01 19.61 -17.19
N GLY A 393 -11.77 19.12 -17.09
CA GLY A 393 -10.94 18.87 -18.27
C GLY A 393 -9.45 18.94 -17.97
N VAL A 394 -8.64 18.69 -19.01
CA VAL A 394 -7.18 18.83 -18.92
C VAL A 394 -6.81 20.28 -19.21
N TYR A 395 -6.19 20.94 -18.23
CA TYR A 395 -5.79 22.35 -18.35
C TYR A 395 -4.44 22.47 -19.03
N ALA A 396 -4.34 23.27 -20.07
CA ALA A 396 -3.09 23.57 -20.78
C ALA A 396 -3.05 25.04 -21.20
N THR A 397 -1.94 25.48 -21.78
CA THR A 397 -1.79 26.86 -22.23
C THR A 397 -0.87 26.95 -23.45
N PRO A 398 -1.09 27.87 -24.40
CA PRO A 398 -0.14 28.13 -25.48
C PRO A 398 1.11 28.90 -24.99
N SER A 399 1.14 29.35 -23.72
CA SER A 399 2.24 30.12 -23.16
C SER A 399 3.09 29.29 -22.18
N VAL A 400 4.34 29.03 -22.54
CA VAL A 400 5.30 28.45 -21.59
C VAL A 400 5.53 29.37 -20.39
N LYS A 401 5.43 30.69 -20.58
CA LYS A 401 5.57 31.70 -19.52
C LYS A 401 4.46 31.57 -18.49
N TYR A 402 3.23 31.30 -18.92
CA TYR A 402 2.12 30.99 -18.02
C TYR A 402 2.29 29.62 -17.35
N ALA A 403 2.58 28.58 -18.13
CA ALA A 403 2.74 27.21 -17.61
C ALA A 403 3.84 27.09 -16.55
N CYS A 404 4.89 27.92 -16.64
CA CYS A 404 6.02 27.89 -15.72
C CYS A 404 5.76 28.57 -14.38
N HIS A 405 4.59 29.19 -14.20
CA HIS A 405 4.23 29.79 -12.91
C HIS A 405 4.22 28.71 -11.82
N PRO A 406 4.75 28.95 -10.61
CA PRO A 406 4.89 27.92 -9.57
C PRO A 406 3.63 27.22 -9.10
N ARG A 407 2.47 27.84 -9.34
CA ARG A 407 1.16 27.21 -9.14
C ARG A 407 0.99 25.95 -10.01
N TYR A 408 1.53 25.98 -11.22
CA TYR A 408 1.40 24.92 -12.22
C TYR A 408 2.66 24.08 -12.32
N ALA A 409 3.84 24.70 -12.44
CA ALA A 409 5.12 24.01 -12.57
C ALA A 409 6.04 24.23 -11.36
N GLU A 410 6.39 23.14 -10.68
CA GLU A 410 7.22 23.19 -9.49
C GLU A 410 8.63 23.77 -9.78
N VAL A 411 9.11 24.64 -8.87
CA VAL A 411 10.50 25.12 -8.85
C VAL A 411 11.27 24.27 -7.86
N ARG A 412 12.36 23.62 -8.32
CA ARG A 412 13.17 22.76 -7.47
C ARG A 412 14.59 23.27 -7.34
N LEU A 413 15.08 23.38 -6.11
CA LEU A 413 16.50 23.61 -5.83
C LEU A 413 17.30 22.36 -6.20
N ILE A 414 18.36 22.54 -6.97
CA ILE A 414 19.33 21.49 -7.27
C ILE A 414 20.29 21.40 -6.08
N GLU A 415 20.30 20.24 -5.41
CA GLU A 415 21.19 20.00 -4.28
C GLU A 415 22.65 20.02 -4.74
N GLU A 416 23.53 20.56 -3.89
CA GLU A 416 24.94 20.81 -4.21
C GLU A 416 25.67 19.57 -4.75
N GLN A 417 25.39 18.40 -4.15
CA GLN A 417 25.91 17.09 -4.56
C GLN A 417 25.53 16.66 -6.00
N HIS A 418 24.48 17.26 -6.56
CA HIS A 418 24.00 16.98 -7.91
C HIS A 418 24.42 18.04 -8.93
N ARG A 419 24.82 19.25 -8.49
CA ARG A 419 25.26 20.35 -9.37
C ARG A 419 26.48 19.97 -10.19
N SER A 420 27.48 19.36 -9.56
CA SER A 420 28.74 18.96 -10.23
C SER A 420 28.57 17.88 -11.30
N LYS A 421 27.45 17.13 -11.27
CA LYS A 421 27.21 15.99 -12.17
C LYS A 421 26.36 16.32 -13.39
N ILE A 422 25.43 17.27 -13.30
CA ILE A 422 24.40 17.48 -14.33
C ILE A 422 24.35 18.94 -14.83
N PHE A 423 24.45 19.93 -13.95
CA PHE A 423 24.40 21.35 -14.30
C PHE A 423 25.39 22.13 -13.45
N LYS A 424 26.66 22.22 -13.90
CA LYS A 424 27.78 22.73 -13.08
C LYS A 424 27.52 24.12 -12.48
N SER A 425 26.80 24.98 -13.20
CA SER A 425 26.43 26.35 -12.83
C SER A 425 24.95 26.52 -12.44
N GLY A 426 24.15 25.43 -12.46
CA GLY A 426 22.72 25.47 -12.19
C GLY A 426 22.39 25.32 -10.69
N SER A 427 21.54 26.21 -10.18
CA SER A 427 21.03 26.15 -8.79
C SER A 427 19.58 25.73 -8.71
N TYR A 428 18.75 26.05 -9.71
CA TYR A 428 17.32 25.74 -9.73
C TYR A 428 16.91 25.12 -11.06
N MET A 429 15.86 24.30 -11.01
CA MET A 429 15.27 23.66 -12.18
C MET A 429 13.74 23.79 -12.16
N GLN A 430 13.17 23.96 -13.36
CA GLN A 430 11.75 23.77 -13.64
C GLN A 430 11.59 22.88 -14.87
N TYR A 431 10.45 22.19 -14.97
CA TYR A 431 10.05 21.58 -16.23
C TYR A 431 8.55 21.72 -16.47
N VAL A 432 8.18 21.68 -17.74
CA VAL A 432 6.79 21.61 -18.22
C VAL A 432 6.71 20.56 -19.31
N LEU A 433 5.51 20.02 -19.52
CA LEU A 433 5.25 19.10 -20.63
C LEU A 433 4.86 19.92 -21.87
N GLU A 434 5.48 19.62 -23.01
CA GLU A 434 5.01 20.07 -24.31
C GLU A 434 4.04 19.05 -24.87
N CYS A 435 2.86 19.52 -25.26
CA CYS A 435 1.80 18.66 -25.77
C CYS A 435 1.31 19.12 -27.15
N ARG A 436 0.75 18.17 -27.89
CA ARG A 436 -0.08 18.40 -29.07
C ARG A 436 -1.54 18.14 -28.74
N VAL A 437 -2.42 19.04 -29.18
CA VAL A 437 -3.87 18.91 -29.00
C VAL A 437 -4.59 19.19 -30.31
N HIS A 438 -5.59 18.37 -30.65
CA HIS A 438 -6.43 18.65 -31.81
C HIS A 438 -7.33 19.86 -31.51
N PRO A 439 -7.47 20.84 -32.41
CA PRO A 439 -8.30 22.03 -32.17
C PRO A 439 -9.73 21.71 -31.69
N ASP A 440 -10.38 20.72 -32.29
CA ASP A 440 -11.74 20.28 -31.93
C ASP A 440 -11.87 19.73 -30.50
N ASN A 441 -10.76 19.35 -29.86
CA ASN A 441 -10.76 18.90 -28.47
C ASN A 441 -10.54 20.04 -27.47
N ILE A 442 -10.28 21.27 -27.93
CA ILE A 442 -10.21 22.45 -27.07
C ILE A 442 -11.65 22.90 -26.79
N GLU A 443 -12.17 22.53 -25.62
CA GLU A 443 -13.56 22.80 -25.23
C GLU A 443 -13.75 24.28 -24.87
N LYS A 444 -12.73 24.87 -24.25
CA LYS A 444 -12.77 26.26 -23.81
C LYS A 444 -11.40 26.93 -23.89
N ILE A 445 -11.41 28.16 -24.37
CA ILE A 445 -10.31 29.12 -24.27
C ILE A 445 -10.79 30.24 -23.35
N GLY A 446 -10.04 30.51 -22.29
CA GLY A 446 -10.47 31.41 -21.23
C GLY A 446 -9.36 32.31 -20.72
N LYS A 447 -9.80 33.23 -19.86
CA LYS A 447 -8.96 34.17 -19.13
C LYS A 447 -8.09 33.44 -18.11
N GLU A 448 -6.87 33.94 -17.92
CA GLU A 448 -5.99 33.49 -16.85
C GLU A 448 -6.68 33.42 -15.46
N THR A 449 -6.34 32.39 -14.69
CA THR A 449 -6.90 32.15 -13.34
C THR A 449 -5.99 32.61 -12.19
N LEU A 450 -4.93 33.37 -12.52
CA LEU A 450 -3.95 33.90 -11.59
C LEU A 450 -4.21 35.36 -11.24
N ASN A 451 -5.27 35.98 -11.76
CA ASN A 451 -5.68 37.34 -11.50
C ASN A 451 -4.57 38.37 -11.70
N ALA A 452 -3.78 38.23 -12.77
CA ALA A 452 -2.76 39.20 -13.17
C ALA A 452 -3.42 40.47 -13.77
N ARG A 453 -4.29 41.13 -12.99
CA ARG A 453 -5.29 42.15 -13.42
C ARG A 453 -4.71 43.38 -14.13
N SER A 454 -3.39 43.57 -14.10
CA SER A 454 -2.72 44.72 -14.70
C SER A 454 -1.36 44.40 -15.32
N THR A 455 -1.02 43.13 -15.50
CA THR A 455 0.30 42.73 -16.02
C THR A 455 0.13 41.70 -17.12
N ALA A 456 0.70 42.00 -18.30
CA ALA A 456 0.77 41.03 -19.38
C ALA A 456 1.64 39.85 -18.95
N ILE A 457 1.06 38.64 -18.99
CA ILE A 457 1.74 37.40 -18.62
C ILE A 457 2.73 36.99 -19.72
N ASP A 458 2.25 37.03 -20.96
CA ASP A 458 3.01 36.75 -22.16
C ASP A 458 2.82 37.93 -23.12
N PRO A 459 3.90 38.52 -23.66
CA PRO A 459 3.77 39.62 -24.62
C PRO A 459 3.07 39.22 -25.92
N ASN A 460 3.02 37.92 -26.25
CA ASN A 460 2.46 37.42 -27.50
C ASN A 460 1.05 36.82 -27.35
N ILE A 461 0.58 36.60 -26.12
CA ILE A 461 -0.68 35.89 -25.85
C ILE A 461 -1.50 36.69 -24.84
N SER A 462 -2.74 37.03 -25.22
CA SER A 462 -3.65 37.78 -24.36
C SER A 462 -4.00 37.01 -23.09
N ASN A 463 -4.01 37.72 -21.95
CA ASN A 463 -4.47 37.17 -20.67
C ASN A 463 -5.93 36.66 -20.74
N GLU A 464 -6.75 37.14 -21.68
CA GLU A 464 -8.15 36.72 -21.86
C GLU A 464 -8.30 35.38 -22.60
N SER A 465 -7.22 34.85 -23.17
CA SER A 465 -7.25 33.63 -24.00
C SER A 465 -6.08 32.67 -23.75
N ILE A 466 -5.42 32.78 -22.60
CA ILE A 466 -4.18 32.06 -22.30
C ILE A 466 -4.41 30.70 -21.63
N GLU A 467 -5.61 30.42 -21.13
CA GLU A 467 -5.94 29.15 -20.46
C GLU A 467 -6.85 28.30 -21.34
N TRP A 468 -6.43 27.06 -21.63
CA TRP A 468 -7.17 26.11 -22.47
C TRP A 468 -7.67 24.95 -21.62
N VAL A 469 -8.94 24.57 -21.80
CA VAL A 469 -9.53 23.37 -21.23
C VAL A 469 -9.73 22.36 -22.35
N ILE A 470 -9.04 21.23 -22.25
CA ILE A 470 -9.09 20.15 -23.22
C ILE A 470 -10.10 19.12 -22.77
N ASN A 471 -11.00 18.74 -23.68
CA ASN A 471 -12.03 17.74 -23.47
C ASN A 471 -11.38 16.40 -23.11
N HIS A 472 -11.80 15.81 -21.99
CA HIS A 472 -11.29 14.54 -21.51
C HIS A 472 -12.12 13.33 -21.96
N GLN A 473 -13.13 13.53 -22.80
CA GLN A 473 -13.98 12.51 -23.42
C GLN A 473 -14.62 11.57 -22.38
N ASN A 474 -15.04 12.11 -21.23
CA ASN A 474 -15.55 11.35 -20.08
C ASN A 474 -14.56 10.32 -19.51
N LYS A 475 -13.27 10.42 -19.82
CA LYS A 475 -12.21 9.55 -19.28
C LYS A 475 -11.70 10.13 -17.97
N ASN A 476 -11.40 9.25 -17.02
CA ASN A 476 -10.77 9.64 -15.75
C ASN A 476 -9.29 10.00 -15.90
N ILE A 477 -8.66 9.55 -16.98
CA ILE A 477 -7.29 9.88 -17.39
C ILE A 477 -7.29 9.98 -18.91
N VAL A 478 -6.64 11.02 -19.44
CA VAL A 478 -6.39 11.17 -20.87
C VAL A 478 -5.04 10.52 -21.19
N ASP A 479 -5.10 9.24 -21.53
CA ASP A 479 -3.94 8.42 -21.87
C ASP A 479 -3.26 8.93 -23.15
N PHE A 480 -1.96 9.17 -23.10
CA PHE A 480 -1.18 9.61 -24.26
C PHE A 480 -0.98 8.52 -25.33
N ASN A 481 -1.17 7.26 -24.97
CA ASN A 481 -1.03 6.13 -25.90
C ASN A 481 -2.33 5.80 -26.62
N ASP A 482 -3.47 6.31 -26.14
CA ASP A 482 -4.74 6.11 -26.81
C ASP A 482 -4.68 6.72 -28.22
N PRO A 483 -4.91 5.94 -29.29
CA PRO A 483 -4.95 6.47 -30.66
C PRO A 483 -6.00 7.59 -30.85
N LYS A 484 -7.02 7.64 -29.99
CA LYS A 484 -8.08 8.66 -29.95
C LYS A 484 -7.87 9.69 -28.85
N SER A 485 -6.69 9.75 -28.23
CA SER A 485 -6.40 10.69 -27.17
C SER A 485 -6.64 12.12 -27.62
N SER A 486 -7.21 12.95 -26.74
CA SER A 486 -7.48 14.34 -27.06
C SER A 486 -6.22 15.21 -27.04
N ILE A 487 -5.17 14.77 -26.32
CA ILE A 487 -3.89 15.45 -26.15
C ILE A 487 -2.77 14.42 -26.02
N VAL A 488 -1.59 14.71 -26.55
CA VAL A 488 -0.40 13.85 -26.42
C VAL A 488 0.81 14.65 -25.98
N CYS A 489 1.61 14.13 -25.05
CA CYS A 489 2.89 14.74 -24.68
C CYS A 489 3.97 14.38 -25.72
N THR A 490 4.59 15.41 -26.30
CA THR A 490 5.60 15.29 -27.37
C THR A 490 7.00 15.69 -26.93
N GLY A 491 7.13 16.27 -25.74
CA GLY A 491 8.41 16.71 -25.22
C GLY A 491 8.32 17.16 -23.76
N ILE A 492 9.49 17.28 -23.15
CA ILE A 492 9.69 17.88 -21.84
C ILE A 492 10.52 19.14 -22.07
N LEU A 493 10.02 20.30 -21.68
CA LEU A 493 10.84 21.51 -21.64
C LEU A 493 11.38 21.67 -20.23
N MET A 494 12.69 21.84 -20.12
CA MET A 494 13.41 22.06 -18.88
C MET A 494 14.10 23.43 -18.91
N ARG A 495 14.03 24.15 -17.80
CA ARG A 495 14.76 25.41 -17.58
C ARG A 495 15.63 25.25 -16.35
N VAL A 496 16.90 25.62 -16.48
CA VAL A 496 17.87 25.64 -15.38
C VAL A 496 18.36 27.07 -15.18
N THR A 497 18.48 27.50 -13.94
CA THR A 497 18.91 28.86 -13.59
C THR A 497 19.94 28.88 -12.46
N ASP A 498 20.82 29.87 -12.46
CA ASP A 498 21.84 30.08 -11.41
C ASP A 498 21.27 30.57 -10.07
N ASN A 499 20.06 31.14 -10.11
CA ASN A 499 19.30 31.63 -8.97
C ASN A 499 17.81 31.30 -9.14
N HIS A 500 16.95 31.70 -8.20
CA HIS A 500 15.54 31.35 -8.25
C HIS A 500 14.88 31.95 -9.51
N PRO A 501 14.14 31.16 -10.33
CA PRO A 501 13.60 31.62 -11.63
C PRO A 501 12.56 32.74 -11.52
N GLY A 502 12.00 32.97 -10.32
CA GLY A 502 11.16 34.13 -10.03
C GLY A 502 11.87 35.48 -10.12
N LEU A 503 13.21 35.50 -10.18
CA LEU A 503 14.01 36.70 -10.40
C LEU A 503 14.28 36.98 -11.89
N LEU A 504 13.89 36.08 -12.80
CA LEU A 504 13.99 36.33 -14.25
C LEU A 504 13.09 37.49 -14.65
N PHE A 505 13.49 38.21 -15.70
CA PHE A 505 12.68 39.30 -16.27
C PHE A 505 11.29 38.84 -16.73
N GLU A 506 11.19 37.65 -17.31
CA GLU A 506 9.92 37.07 -17.77
C GLU A 506 9.01 36.56 -16.64
N SER A 507 9.54 36.43 -15.42
CA SER A 507 8.79 36.00 -14.24
C SER A 507 8.26 37.18 -13.41
N GLN A 508 8.50 38.43 -13.83
CA GLN A 508 8.09 39.61 -13.06
C GLN A 508 6.59 39.70 -12.82
N TRP A 509 5.77 39.11 -13.69
CA TRP A 509 4.31 39.07 -13.53
C TRP A 509 3.85 38.13 -12.40
N TRP A 510 4.74 37.30 -11.81
CA TRP A 510 4.39 36.43 -10.68
C TRP A 510 4.01 37.23 -9.44
N PHE A 511 4.69 38.35 -9.18
CA PHE A 511 4.50 39.21 -8.00
C PHE A 511 3.18 40.01 -7.96
N PRO A 512 2.56 40.41 -9.08
CA PRO A 512 1.22 40.99 -9.07
C PRO A 512 0.07 39.97 -9.18
N SER A 513 0.36 38.67 -9.36
CA SER A 513 -0.67 37.62 -9.43
C SER A 513 -1.27 37.29 -8.05
N HIS A 514 -2.47 36.70 -7.99
CA HIS A 514 -3.31 36.49 -6.77
C HIS A 514 -2.71 35.60 -5.67
N LEU A 515 -1.43 35.27 -5.74
CA LEU A 515 -0.71 34.56 -4.69
C LEU A 515 -0.03 35.51 -3.69
N CYS A 516 -0.04 36.83 -3.92
CA CYS A 516 0.64 37.78 -3.05
C CYS A 516 -0.11 38.23 -1.79
N GLU A 517 -1.35 37.79 -1.55
CA GLU A 517 -2.16 38.26 -0.39
C GLU A 517 -2.66 37.17 0.57
N LYS A 518 -2.41 35.87 0.35
CA LYS A 518 -2.91 34.79 1.24
C LYS A 518 -1.81 33.80 1.65
N GLN A 519 -2.03 33.15 2.79
CA GLN A 519 -1.26 32.01 3.36
C GLN A 519 -0.98 30.84 2.38
N GLU A 520 -1.54 30.87 1.17
CA GLU A 520 -1.39 29.85 0.11
C GLU A 520 0.01 29.79 -0.52
N CYS A 521 0.82 30.86 -0.48
CA CYS A 521 2.23 30.79 -0.93
C CYS A 521 3.08 29.79 -0.12
N CYS A 522 2.80 29.64 1.17
CA CYS A 522 3.47 28.64 2.01
C CYS A 522 3.17 27.20 1.54
N ALA A 523 2.01 26.95 0.91
CA ALA A 523 1.64 25.64 0.39
C ALA A 523 2.33 25.27 -0.93
N LEU A 524 2.88 26.25 -1.66
CA LEU A 524 3.66 26.05 -2.89
C LEU A 524 5.18 25.95 -2.65
N GLY A 525 5.63 26.06 -1.39
CA GLY A 525 7.05 25.97 -1.05
C GLY A 525 7.90 27.17 -1.50
N ILE A 526 7.28 28.30 -1.86
CA ILE A 526 7.97 29.50 -2.34
C ILE A 526 7.69 30.69 -1.43
N ASP A 527 8.76 31.30 -0.94
CA ASP A 527 8.72 32.56 -0.20
C ASP A 527 8.81 33.76 -1.16
N LEU A 528 7.66 34.20 -1.68
CA LEU A 528 7.58 35.36 -2.58
C LEU A 528 8.06 36.65 -1.90
N SER A 529 7.93 36.78 -0.57
CA SER A 529 8.41 37.95 0.17
C SER A 529 9.94 38.01 0.19
N LYS A 530 10.60 36.86 0.39
CA LYS A 530 12.06 36.74 0.24
C LYS A 530 12.50 37.04 -1.17
N LEU A 531 11.82 36.51 -2.19
CA LEU A 531 12.16 36.78 -3.59
C LEU A 531 11.97 38.25 -3.95
N LYS A 532 10.91 38.89 -3.44
CA LYS A 532 10.65 40.32 -3.64
C LYS A 532 11.74 41.17 -2.99
N ARG A 533 12.21 40.82 -1.79
CA ARG A 533 13.37 41.46 -1.15
C ARG A 533 14.64 41.28 -1.98
N GLN A 534 14.98 40.04 -2.33
CA GLN A 534 16.14 39.74 -3.18
C GLN A 534 16.14 40.54 -4.49
N ARG A 535 14.98 40.67 -5.12
CA ARG A 535 14.82 41.50 -6.31
C ARG A 535 15.07 42.99 -6.02
N ASN A 536 14.47 43.52 -4.95
CA ASN A 536 14.67 44.92 -4.56
C ASN A 536 16.13 45.21 -4.17
N ASP A 537 16.86 44.21 -3.70
CA ASP A 537 18.30 44.27 -3.39
C ASP A 537 19.19 44.14 -4.64
N GLY A 538 18.60 44.01 -5.84
CA GLY A 538 19.32 43.93 -7.11
C GLY A 538 19.82 42.54 -7.51
N ASN A 539 19.38 41.48 -6.83
CA ASN A 539 19.77 40.12 -7.21
C ASN A 539 19.22 39.76 -8.60
N THR A 540 20.10 39.24 -9.43
CA THR A 540 19.77 38.75 -10.78
C THR A 540 19.66 37.23 -10.82
N CYS A 541 19.10 36.74 -11.92
CA CYS A 541 18.99 35.33 -12.24
C CYS A 541 19.23 35.16 -13.74
N ASN A 542 20.09 34.22 -14.09
CA ASN A 542 20.45 33.87 -15.45
C ASN A 542 20.01 32.45 -15.76
N ILE A 543 19.63 32.24 -17.03
CA ILE A 543 19.33 30.91 -17.55
C ILE A 543 20.64 30.23 -17.93
N ILE A 544 20.80 29.00 -17.46
CA ILE A 544 21.93 28.13 -17.79
C ILE A 544 21.51 27.24 -18.96
N LEU A 545 22.22 27.38 -20.09
CA LEU A 545 21.91 26.69 -21.34
C LEU A 545 22.78 25.45 -21.60
N GLU A 546 23.74 25.17 -20.73
CA GLU A 546 24.70 24.05 -20.84
C GLU A 546 24.02 22.65 -20.89
#